data_AF-A0A1H2TDV2-F1
#
_entry.id   AF-A0A1H2TDV2-F1
#
_cell.length_a   1.000
_cell.length_b   1.000
_cell.length_c   1.000
_cell.angle_alpha   90.00
_cell.angle_beta   90.00
_cell.angle_gamma   90.00
#
_symmetry.space_group_name_H-M   'P 1'
#
loop_
_entity.id
_entity.type
_entity.pdbx_description
1 polymer ?
#
loop_
_entity_poly.entity_id
_entity_poly.type
_entity_poly.pdbx_seq_one_letter_code
_entity_poly.pdbx_strand_id
1 'polypeptide(L)'
;MKHRHPLLDRYVELDISGKTIPIRGKLIDIGQDILVLHNGTQFLYVPLIHLQQLRLAKSEAQEIDVPELPFEPQNDPISYRKVLMNAKGMFSELYITGNQSIHGYLTSVMNDFFVFYSPVYHSVIISLHHLKYLIPYNPNVTPYTLTPEQFPLKPSPITLARTFDQQLRKLIGEFVILDLGENPNKIGVLKGLDQNMIELSTAGGNAVYLHFDHVKTVHLP
;
A
#
# COMPACT_ATOMS: atom_id res chain seq x y z
N MET A 1 27.69 -18.39 -3.69
CA MET A 1 27.79 -17.05 -3.05
C MET A 1 26.62 -16.22 -3.55
N LYS A 2 25.70 -15.77 -2.69
CA LYS A 2 24.60 -14.88 -3.10
C LYS A 2 25.23 -13.59 -3.62
N HIS A 3 24.97 -13.21 -4.87
CA HIS A 3 25.40 -11.90 -5.39
C HIS A 3 24.69 -10.81 -4.59
N ARG A 4 25.43 -10.17 -3.68
CA ARG A 4 24.96 -9.03 -2.89
C ARG A 4 24.88 -7.82 -3.82
N HIS A 5 23.73 -7.14 -3.86
CA HIS A 5 23.52 -6.00 -4.75
C HIS A 5 24.56 -4.89 -4.47
N PRO A 6 25.16 -4.25 -5.49
CA PRO A 6 26.29 -3.33 -5.30
C PRO A 6 25.93 -2.06 -4.51
N LEU A 7 24.64 -1.70 -4.45
CA LEU A 7 24.16 -0.52 -3.73
C LEU A 7 23.69 -0.81 -2.31
N LEU A 8 23.78 -2.07 -1.84
CA LEU A 8 23.36 -2.41 -0.47
C LEU A 8 24.24 -1.69 0.56
N ASP A 9 23.62 -1.29 1.68
CA ASP A 9 24.22 -0.48 2.75
C ASP A 9 24.68 0.92 2.31
N ARG A 10 24.37 1.35 1.08
CA ARG A 10 24.69 2.69 0.56
C ARG A 10 23.48 3.61 0.67
N TYR A 11 23.77 4.91 0.76
CA TYR A 11 22.76 5.93 0.57
C TYR A 11 22.39 6.05 -0.90
N VAL A 12 21.09 5.93 -1.16
CA VAL A 12 20.53 5.86 -2.49
C VAL A 12 19.37 6.85 -2.64
N GLU A 13 19.06 7.15 -3.89
CA GLU A 13 17.91 7.91 -4.33
C GLU A 13 17.05 7.02 -5.24
N LEU A 14 15.75 6.98 -4.95
CA LEU A 14 14.75 6.17 -5.63
C LEU A 14 13.74 7.07 -6.32
N ASP A 15 13.60 6.90 -7.64
CA ASP A 15 12.45 7.42 -8.38
C ASP A 15 11.41 6.32 -8.46
N ILE A 16 10.19 6.63 -7.98
CA ILE A 16 9.07 5.70 -8.04
C ILE A 16 7.88 6.33 -8.76
N SER A 17 7.15 5.50 -9.50
CA SER A 17 5.94 5.93 -10.20
C SER A 17 4.95 6.64 -9.28
N GLY A 18 4.49 7.82 -9.68
CA GLY A 18 3.50 8.62 -8.93
C GLY A 18 4.09 9.62 -7.94
N LYS A 19 5.38 9.55 -7.59
CA LYS A 19 6.05 10.63 -6.82
C LYS A 19 6.86 11.54 -7.74
N THR A 20 6.74 12.84 -7.51
CA THR A 20 7.52 13.87 -8.21
C THR A 20 8.90 14.10 -7.58
N ILE A 21 9.04 13.83 -6.28
CA ILE A 21 10.27 14.00 -5.52
C ILE A 21 10.87 12.62 -5.24
N PRO A 22 12.16 12.41 -5.54
CA PRO A 22 12.83 11.15 -5.25
C PRO A 22 12.89 10.85 -3.74
N ILE A 23 12.77 9.57 -3.39
CA ILE A 23 12.91 9.10 -2.01
C ILE A 23 14.39 8.82 -1.72
N ARG A 24 14.91 9.32 -0.60
CA ARG A 24 16.31 9.13 -0.20
C ARG A 24 16.44 8.36 1.10
N GLY A 25 17.49 7.55 1.21
CA GLY A 25 17.81 6.80 2.42
C GLY A 25 18.90 5.77 2.20
N LYS A 26 19.22 5.00 3.25
CA LYS A 26 20.16 3.88 3.19
C LYS A 26 19.43 2.62 2.71
N LEU A 27 19.95 1.96 1.68
CA LEU A 27 19.39 0.70 1.18
C LEU A 27 19.73 -0.43 2.17
N ILE A 28 18.72 -0.98 2.84
CA ILE A 28 18.89 -1.96 3.92
C ILE A 28 18.80 -3.39 3.39
N ASP A 29 17.83 -3.66 2.53
CA ASP A 29 17.63 -4.99 1.95
C ASP A 29 17.02 -4.90 0.55
N ILE A 30 17.21 -5.94 -0.25
CA ILE A 30 16.64 -6.09 -1.58
C ILE A 30 16.22 -7.55 -1.82
N GLY A 31 14.92 -7.74 -1.94
CA GLY A 31 14.29 -9.00 -2.32
C GLY A 31 14.10 -9.14 -3.82
N GLN A 32 13.36 -10.16 -4.22
CA GLN A 32 13.05 -10.40 -5.64
C GLN A 32 12.01 -9.42 -6.21
N ASP A 33 11.13 -8.88 -5.35
CA ASP A 33 9.98 -8.07 -5.73
C ASP A 33 9.78 -6.82 -4.84
N ILE A 34 10.64 -6.62 -3.83
CA ILE A 34 10.59 -5.49 -2.90
C ILE A 34 11.99 -5.05 -2.47
N LEU A 35 12.16 -3.78 -2.11
CA LEU A 35 13.35 -3.27 -1.43
C LEU A 35 12.99 -2.60 -0.10
N VAL A 36 13.98 -2.45 0.77
CA VAL A 36 13.85 -1.75 2.06
C VAL A 36 14.82 -0.58 2.12
N LEU A 37 14.29 0.60 2.40
CA LEU A 37 15.05 1.83 2.56
C LEU A 37 14.87 2.36 3.98
N HIS A 38 15.93 2.82 4.63
CA HIS A 38 15.83 3.60 5.87
C HIS A 38 16.09 5.08 5.57
N ASN A 39 15.10 5.94 5.74
CA ASN A 39 15.23 7.38 5.42
C ASN A 39 15.88 8.21 6.55
N GLY A 40 16.35 7.55 7.61
CA GLY A 40 16.91 8.19 8.81
C GLY A 40 15.95 8.18 10.00
N THR A 41 14.65 8.02 9.77
CA THR A 41 13.63 7.96 10.83
C THR A 41 12.79 6.69 10.78
N GLN A 42 12.50 6.18 9.58
CA GLN A 42 11.55 5.10 9.34
C GLN A 42 12.06 4.16 8.24
N PHE A 43 11.56 2.93 8.28
CA PHE A 43 11.74 1.95 7.20
C PHE A 43 10.64 2.09 6.16
N LEU A 44 11.03 2.15 4.88
CA LEU A 44 10.14 2.19 3.74
C LEU A 44 10.31 0.89 2.95
N TYR A 45 9.21 0.19 2.76
CA TYR A 45 9.13 -1.04 1.97
C TYR A 45 8.53 -0.69 0.61
N VAL A 46 9.31 -0.80 -0.46
CA VAL A 46 8.97 -0.29 -1.80
C VAL A 46 8.91 -1.46 -2.81
N PRO A 47 7.73 -1.82 -3.34
CA PRO A 47 7.62 -2.84 -4.39
C PRO A 47 8.38 -2.44 -5.65
N LEU A 48 9.17 -3.37 -6.20
CA LEU A 48 10.05 -3.10 -7.35
C LEU A 48 9.29 -2.74 -8.63
N ILE A 49 8.04 -3.17 -8.76
CA ILE A 49 7.16 -2.82 -9.89
C ILE A 49 6.95 -1.29 -10.04
N HIS A 50 7.20 -0.52 -8.99
CA HIS A 50 7.10 0.93 -9.01
C HIS A 50 8.43 1.66 -9.11
N LEU A 51 9.55 0.95 -8.94
CA LEU A 51 10.89 1.52 -9.04
C LEU A 51 11.22 1.83 -10.50
N GLN A 52 11.40 3.11 -10.80
CA GLN A 52 11.81 3.57 -12.12
C GLN A 52 13.32 3.68 -12.20
N GLN A 53 13.96 4.25 -11.17
CA GLN A 53 15.40 4.50 -11.13
C GLN A 53 15.92 4.34 -9.69
N LEU A 54 17.10 3.70 -9.55
CA LEU A 54 17.83 3.55 -8.30
C LEU A 54 19.27 4.02 -8.53
N ARG A 55 19.72 5.01 -7.76
CA ARG A 55 21.05 5.60 -7.91
C ARG A 55 21.70 5.85 -6.55
N LEU A 56 23.03 5.98 -6.53
CA LEU A 56 23.74 6.52 -5.37
C LEU A 56 23.32 7.97 -5.12
N ALA A 57 23.10 8.32 -3.86
CA ALA A 57 22.88 9.70 -3.46
C ALA A 57 24.18 10.50 -3.59
N LYS A 58 24.10 11.74 -4.10
CA LYS A 58 25.26 12.61 -4.33
C LYS A 58 25.81 13.28 -3.06
N SER A 59 25.13 13.16 -1.92
CA SER A 59 25.51 13.79 -0.65
C SER A 59 25.89 12.72 0.37
N GLU A 60 26.97 12.96 1.10
CA GLU A 60 27.32 12.20 2.30
C GLU A 60 26.20 12.39 3.33
N ALA A 61 25.43 11.34 3.57
CA ALA A 61 24.62 11.30 4.78
C ALA A 61 25.53 10.90 5.93
N GLN A 62 25.35 11.55 7.09
CA GLN A 62 25.99 11.12 8.34
C GLN A 62 25.73 9.62 8.54
N GLU A 63 26.69 8.89 9.10
CA GLU A 63 26.45 7.50 9.51
C GLU A 63 25.32 7.48 10.54
N ILE A 64 24.12 7.09 10.10
CA ILE A 64 22.98 6.89 10.98
C ILE A 64 23.01 5.44 11.42
N ASP A 65 22.98 5.23 12.74
CA ASP A 65 22.76 3.92 13.32
C ASP A 65 21.34 3.46 12.95
N VAL A 66 21.24 2.39 12.18
CA VAL A 66 19.95 1.90 11.69
C VAL A 66 19.42 0.93 12.74
N PRO A 67 18.22 1.16 13.30
CA PRO A 67 17.62 0.24 14.27
C PRO A 67 17.39 -1.14 13.63
N GLU A 68 17.06 -2.14 14.45
CA GLU A 68 16.62 -3.43 13.89
C GLU A 68 15.36 -3.26 13.04
N LEU A 69 15.26 -4.09 11.99
CA LEU A 69 14.07 -4.10 11.13
C LEU A 69 12.82 -4.37 11.99
N PRO A 70 11.68 -3.72 11.68
CA PRO A 70 10.42 -3.91 12.40
C PRO A 70 9.87 -5.34 12.24
N PHE A 71 10.43 -6.13 11.34
CA PHE A 71 10.11 -7.53 11.12
C PHE A 71 11.37 -8.35 11.32
N GLU A 72 11.26 -9.47 12.03
CA GLU A 72 12.38 -10.41 12.13
C GLU A 72 12.75 -10.93 10.73
N PRO A 73 14.03 -10.85 10.33
CA PRO A 73 14.48 -11.54 9.14
C PRO A 73 14.41 -13.05 9.41
N GLN A 74 13.38 -13.70 8.86
CA GLN A 74 13.50 -15.14 8.64
C GLN A 74 14.74 -15.38 7.75
N ASN A 75 15.43 -16.51 7.88
CA ASN A 75 16.62 -16.86 7.07
C ASN A 75 16.42 -16.81 5.53
N ASP A 76 15.21 -16.51 5.08
CA ASP A 76 14.81 -16.36 3.70
C ASP A 76 14.91 -14.91 3.22
N PRO A 77 15.10 -14.69 1.91
CA PRO A 77 15.01 -13.35 1.33
C PRO A 77 13.65 -12.68 1.60
N ILE A 78 13.68 -11.36 1.78
CA ILE A 78 12.47 -10.55 1.86
C ILE A 78 11.66 -10.67 0.56
N SER A 79 10.34 -10.67 0.68
CA SER A 79 9.42 -10.58 -0.45
C SER A 79 8.23 -9.70 -0.10
N TYR A 80 7.58 -9.15 -1.12
CA TYR A 80 6.47 -8.24 -0.95
C TYR A 80 5.32 -8.88 -0.14
N ARG A 81 4.95 -10.12 -0.48
CA ARG A 81 3.91 -10.85 0.25
C ARG A 81 4.29 -11.08 1.72
N LYS A 82 5.53 -11.46 2.01
CA LYS A 82 5.99 -11.67 3.40
C LYS A 82 5.92 -10.37 4.21
N VAL A 83 6.32 -9.25 3.62
CA VAL A 83 6.23 -7.92 4.27
C VAL A 83 4.78 -7.59 4.64
N LEU A 84 3.82 -7.78 3.72
CA LEU A 84 2.42 -7.54 4.03
C LEU A 84 1.87 -8.48 5.11
N MET A 85 2.26 -9.75 5.09
CA MET A 85 1.86 -10.71 6.12
C MET A 85 2.42 -10.34 7.49
N ASN A 86 3.66 -9.86 7.56
CA ASN A 86 4.30 -9.43 8.81
C ASN A 86 3.73 -8.09 9.31
N ALA A 87 3.32 -7.19 8.41
CA ALA A 87 2.69 -5.92 8.74
C ALA A 87 1.23 -6.05 9.22
N LYS A 88 0.63 -7.24 9.09
CA LYS A 88 -0.76 -7.49 9.49
C LYS A 88 -0.94 -7.23 10.99
N GLY A 89 -1.91 -6.39 11.33
CA GLY A 89 -2.18 -5.98 12.71
C GLY A 89 -1.25 -4.90 13.26
N MET A 90 -0.25 -4.46 12.49
CA MET A 90 0.61 -3.33 12.87
C MET A 90 0.08 -2.03 12.26
N PHE A 91 0.16 -0.95 13.03
CA PHE A 91 -0.20 0.36 12.51
C PHE A 91 0.83 0.80 11.47
N SER A 92 0.37 1.14 10.28
CA SER A 92 1.22 1.45 9.12
C SER A 92 0.69 2.66 8.37
N GLU A 93 1.59 3.32 7.64
CA GLU A 93 1.28 4.28 6.59
C GLU A 93 1.46 3.59 5.22
N LEU A 94 0.53 3.84 4.31
CA LEU A 94 0.58 3.39 2.93
C LEU A 94 0.51 4.58 1.98
N TYR A 95 1.33 4.55 0.93
CA TYR A 95 1.19 5.46 -0.21
C TYR A 95 0.78 4.68 -1.45
N ILE A 96 -0.30 5.09 -2.10
CA ILE A 96 -0.96 4.35 -3.19
C ILE A 96 -1.19 5.26 -4.40
N THR A 97 -1.92 6.35 -4.18
CA THR A 97 -2.32 7.31 -5.23
C THR A 97 -2.42 8.73 -4.68
N GLY A 98 -2.39 9.69 -5.61
CA GLY A 98 -2.48 11.12 -5.35
C GLY A 98 -1.43 11.65 -4.38
N ASN A 99 -1.86 12.59 -3.54
CA ASN A 99 -0.96 13.45 -2.78
C ASN A 99 -0.91 13.12 -1.28
N GLN A 100 -1.64 12.09 -0.83
CA GLN A 100 -1.74 11.75 0.58
C GLN A 100 -1.52 10.25 0.81
N SER A 101 -0.89 9.94 1.93
CA SER A 101 -0.83 8.59 2.48
C SER A 101 -2.10 8.28 3.26
N ILE A 102 -2.40 6.99 3.41
CA ILE A 102 -3.43 6.50 4.31
C ILE A 102 -2.78 5.79 5.49
N HIS A 103 -3.36 5.96 6.67
CA HIS A 103 -2.84 5.39 7.92
C HIS A 103 -3.88 4.43 8.49
N GLY A 104 -3.43 3.35 9.13
CA GLY A 104 -4.33 2.28 9.54
C GLY A 104 -3.64 0.95 9.79
N TYR A 105 -4.43 -0.12 9.81
CA TYR A 105 -3.96 -1.48 10.02
C TYR A 105 -4.23 -2.34 8.80
N LEU A 106 -3.24 -3.12 8.39
CA LEU A 106 -3.47 -4.19 7.44
C LEU A 106 -4.22 -5.32 8.15
N THR A 107 -5.37 -5.73 7.62
CA THR A 107 -6.25 -6.73 8.27
C THR A 107 -6.25 -8.07 7.54
N SER A 108 -6.06 -8.09 6.23
CA SER A 108 -6.09 -9.31 5.42
C SER A 108 -5.27 -9.16 4.15
N VAL A 109 -4.60 -10.24 3.72
CA VAL A 109 -3.84 -10.32 2.46
C VAL A 109 -4.41 -11.47 1.63
N MET A 110 -4.88 -11.16 0.42
CA MET A 110 -5.43 -12.12 -0.55
C MET A 110 -4.41 -12.41 -1.65
N ASN A 111 -4.83 -12.91 -2.83
CA ASN A 111 -3.87 -13.28 -3.88
C ASN A 111 -3.23 -12.05 -4.53
N ASP A 112 -4.05 -11.08 -4.92
CA ASP A 112 -3.69 -9.89 -5.70
C ASP A 112 -4.21 -8.58 -5.07
N PHE A 113 -4.80 -8.63 -3.87
CA PHE A 113 -5.21 -7.46 -3.09
C PHE A 113 -5.04 -7.70 -1.59
N PHE A 114 -5.18 -6.63 -0.81
CA PHE A 114 -5.23 -6.69 0.65
C PHE A 114 -6.29 -5.71 1.18
N VAL A 115 -6.67 -5.88 2.44
CA VAL A 115 -7.62 -5.01 3.13
C VAL A 115 -6.89 -4.23 4.20
N PHE A 116 -7.13 -2.92 4.21
CA PHE A 116 -6.53 -1.96 5.11
C PHE A 116 -7.62 -1.17 5.83
N TYR A 117 -7.58 -1.18 7.15
CA TYR A 117 -8.56 -0.49 7.98
C TYR A 117 -7.98 0.84 8.46
N SER A 118 -8.51 1.93 7.91
CA SER A 118 -8.09 3.30 8.19
C SER A 118 -9.08 4.02 9.12
N PRO A 119 -8.62 4.86 10.07
CA PRO A 119 -9.51 5.72 10.85
C PRO A 119 -10.33 6.68 10.01
N VAL A 120 -9.84 7.06 8.82
CA VAL A 120 -10.49 8.04 7.94
C VAL A 120 -11.40 7.35 6.92
N TYR A 121 -10.92 6.27 6.32
CA TYR A 121 -11.58 5.62 5.17
C TYR A 121 -12.24 4.27 5.51
N HIS A 122 -12.23 3.87 6.78
CA HIS A 122 -12.67 2.53 7.23
C HIS A 122 -12.00 1.40 6.44
N SER A 123 -12.75 0.42 5.95
CA SER A 123 -12.20 -0.73 5.22
C SER A 123 -11.91 -0.35 3.76
N VAL A 124 -10.62 -0.29 3.42
CA VAL A 124 -10.13 -0.03 2.07
C VAL A 124 -9.53 -1.31 1.49
N ILE A 125 -10.08 -1.75 0.36
CA ILE A 125 -9.57 -2.86 -0.44
C ILE A 125 -8.58 -2.29 -1.44
N ILE A 126 -7.35 -2.79 -1.45
CA ILE A 126 -6.23 -2.21 -2.21
C ILE A 126 -5.59 -3.30 -3.07
N SER A 127 -5.51 -3.06 -4.38
CA SER A 127 -4.80 -3.98 -5.28
C SER A 127 -3.29 -3.92 -5.01
N LEU A 128 -2.64 -5.10 -5.01
CA LEU A 128 -1.21 -5.22 -4.74
C LEU A 128 -0.36 -4.49 -5.78
N HIS A 129 -0.89 -4.28 -6.99
CA HIS A 129 -0.23 -3.60 -8.09
C HIS A 129 -0.14 -2.08 -7.92
N HIS A 130 -0.71 -1.49 -6.86
CA HIS A 130 -0.77 -0.05 -6.71
C HIS A 130 -0.13 0.50 -5.43
N LEU A 131 0.25 -0.34 -4.48
CA LEU A 131 0.95 0.11 -3.28
C LEU A 131 2.38 0.54 -3.63
N LYS A 132 2.67 1.83 -3.50
CA LYS A 132 3.98 2.43 -3.82
C LYS A 132 4.99 2.20 -2.72
N TYR A 133 4.59 2.39 -1.47
CA TYR A 133 5.38 2.02 -0.30
C TYR A 133 4.51 1.79 0.93
N LEU A 134 5.04 0.98 1.85
CA LEU A 134 4.52 0.76 3.20
C LEU A 134 5.56 1.24 4.21
N ILE A 135 5.10 1.97 5.23
CA ILE A 135 5.92 2.40 6.36
C ILE A 135 5.26 1.87 7.64
N PRO A 136 5.85 0.90 8.34
CA PRO A 136 5.34 0.47 9.62
C PRO A 136 5.68 1.50 10.70
N TYR A 137 4.74 1.80 11.58
CA TYR A 137 5.01 2.61 12.75
C TYR A 137 5.69 1.79 13.85
N ASN A 138 6.39 2.49 14.74
CA ASN A 138 6.92 1.89 15.95
C ASN A 138 5.76 1.35 16.81
N PRO A 139 5.80 0.07 17.26
CA PRO A 139 4.72 -0.52 18.05
C PRO A 139 4.46 0.20 19.39
N ASN A 140 5.42 0.99 19.88
CA ASN A 140 5.29 1.74 21.12
C ASN A 140 4.54 3.08 20.95
N VAL A 141 4.07 3.41 19.74
CA VAL A 141 3.31 4.63 19.48
C VAL A 141 1.82 4.28 19.38
N THR A 142 1.00 4.91 20.22
CA THR A 142 -0.46 4.84 20.10
C THR A 142 -0.92 5.74 18.95
N PRO A 143 -1.46 5.20 17.85
CA PRO A 143 -1.87 6.00 16.71
C PRO A 143 -2.91 7.06 17.09
N TYR A 144 -2.65 8.33 16.75
CA TYR A 144 -3.52 9.45 17.08
C TYR A 144 -3.90 9.57 18.57
N THR A 145 -3.16 8.91 19.47
CA THR A 145 -3.53 8.74 20.89
C THR A 145 -4.95 8.17 21.10
N LEU A 146 -5.50 7.50 20.08
CA LEU A 146 -6.83 6.90 20.15
C LEU A 146 -6.81 5.68 21.06
N THR A 147 -7.84 5.53 21.88
CA THR A 147 -8.03 4.31 22.66
C THR A 147 -8.57 3.19 21.77
N PRO A 148 -8.38 1.91 22.12
CA PRO A 148 -8.96 0.78 21.38
C PRO A 148 -10.48 0.87 21.20
N GLU A 149 -11.19 1.54 22.12
CA GLU A 149 -12.63 1.78 22.03
C GLU A 149 -12.99 2.82 20.97
N GLN A 150 -12.10 3.81 20.74
CA GLN A 150 -12.29 4.84 19.71
C GLN A 150 -11.95 4.35 18.31
N PHE A 151 -11.03 3.38 18.21
CA PHE A 151 -10.67 2.76 16.93
C PHE A 151 -10.61 1.23 17.04
N PRO A 152 -11.76 0.57 17.23
CA PRO A 152 -11.80 -0.88 17.37
C PRO A 152 -11.52 -1.53 16.02
N LEU A 153 -10.57 -2.47 16.01
CA LEU A 153 -10.33 -3.37 14.88
C LEU A 153 -11.51 -4.36 14.78
N LYS A 154 -12.60 -3.91 14.16
CA LYS A 154 -13.76 -4.76 13.89
C LYS A 154 -13.52 -5.59 12.63
N PRO A 155 -13.80 -6.90 12.64
CA PRO A 155 -13.82 -7.67 11.42
C PRO A 155 -14.85 -7.08 10.46
N SER A 156 -14.45 -6.90 9.19
CA SER A 156 -15.39 -6.48 8.15
C SER A 156 -16.46 -7.56 7.97
N PRO A 157 -17.75 -7.20 7.87
CA PRO A 157 -18.82 -8.17 7.59
C PRO A 157 -18.75 -8.73 6.16
N ILE A 158 -17.98 -8.09 5.28
CA ILE A 158 -17.84 -8.50 3.89
C ILE A 158 -16.97 -9.74 3.82
N THR A 159 -17.56 -10.84 3.34
CA THR A 159 -16.78 -12.05 3.01
C THR A 159 -15.79 -11.72 1.90
N LEU A 160 -14.52 -12.03 2.09
CA LEU A 160 -13.48 -11.69 1.12
C LEU A 160 -13.35 -12.77 0.04
N ALA A 161 -13.25 -12.36 -1.21
CA ALA A 161 -12.89 -13.23 -2.33
C ALA A 161 -11.37 -13.47 -2.39
N ARG A 162 -10.94 -14.39 -3.27
CA ARG A 162 -9.51 -14.70 -3.43
C ARG A 162 -8.79 -13.70 -4.31
N THR A 163 -9.47 -13.14 -5.31
CA THR A 163 -8.90 -12.17 -6.27
C THR A 163 -9.65 -10.83 -6.26
N PHE A 164 -8.99 -9.77 -6.71
CA PHE A 164 -9.52 -8.41 -6.72
C PHE A 164 -10.72 -8.30 -7.67
N ASP A 165 -10.64 -8.89 -8.86
CA ASP A 165 -11.77 -8.99 -9.81
C ASP A 165 -12.98 -9.65 -9.14
N GLN A 166 -12.80 -10.81 -8.50
CA GLN A 166 -13.88 -11.49 -7.80
C GLN A 166 -14.44 -10.65 -6.65
N GLN A 167 -13.59 -9.92 -5.95
CA GLN A 167 -14.00 -9.03 -4.87
C GLN A 167 -14.87 -7.88 -5.40
N LEU A 168 -14.49 -7.24 -6.52
CA LEU A 168 -15.31 -6.19 -7.14
C LEU A 168 -16.65 -6.74 -7.66
N ARG A 169 -16.66 -7.93 -8.26
CA ARG A 169 -17.91 -8.56 -8.70
C ARG A 169 -18.90 -8.78 -7.56
N LYS A 170 -18.42 -9.05 -6.35
CA LYS A 170 -19.27 -9.16 -5.15
C LYS A 170 -19.85 -7.83 -4.68
N LEU A 171 -19.25 -6.71 -5.10
CA LEU A 171 -19.72 -5.36 -4.78
C LEU A 171 -20.64 -4.79 -5.87
N ILE A 172 -20.99 -5.55 -6.90
CA ILE A 172 -21.97 -5.10 -7.91
C ILE A 172 -23.31 -4.84 -7.21
N GLY A 173 -23.87 -3.66 -7.43
CA GLY A 173 -25.07 -3.15 -6.76
C GLY A 173 -24.76 -2.24 -5.58
N GLU A 174 -23.54 -2.27 -5.04
CA GLU A 174 -23.13 -1.45 -3.90
C GLU A 174 -22.68 -0.05 -4.33
N PHE A 175 -22.86 0.92 -3.42
CA PHE A 175 -22.25 2.24 -3.57
C PHE A 175 -20.77 2.16 -3.15
N VAL A 176 -19.88 2.52 -4.07
CA VAL A 176 -18.44 2.42 -3.90
C VAL A 176 -17.73 3.75 -4.16
N ILE A 177 -16.63 3.93 -3.46
CA ILE A 177 -15.70 5.04 -3.66
C ILE A 177 -14.38 4.42 -4.12
N LEU A 178 -14.00 4.68 -5.38
CA LEU A 178 -12.74 4.20 -5.93
C LEU A 178 -11.62 5.25 -5.79
N ASP A 179 -10.38 4.79 -5.75
CA ASP A 179 -9.15 5.63 -5.73
C ASP A 179 -9.20 6.74 -4.65
N LEU A 180 -9.67 6.38 -3.45
CA LEU A 180 -9.78 7.29 -2.30
C LEU A 180 -10.67 8.54 -2.57
N GLY A 181 -11.51 8.50 -3.61
CA GLY A 181 -12.38 9.62 -3.96
C GLY A 181 -11.68 10.80 -4.62
N GLU A 182 -10.46 10.62 -5.13
CA GLU A 182 -9.67 11.70 -5.79
C GLU A 182 -10.39 12.29 -7.02
N ASN A 183 -11.21 11.49 -7.70
CA ASN A 183 -11.95 11.91 -8.88
C ASN A 183 -13.46 11.68 -8.63
N PRO A 184 -14.32 12.70 -8.78
CA PRO A 184 -15.76 12.55 -8.59
C PRO A 184 -16.42 11.54 -9.54
N ASN A 185 -15.82 11.30 -10.72
CA ASN A 185 -16.30 10.29 -11.68
C ASN A 185 -15.95 8.85 -11.27
N LYS A 186 -15.26 8.68 -10.13
CA LYS A 186 -14.90 7.38 -9.54
C LYS A 186 -15.73 7.04 -8.29
N ILE A 187 -16.86 7.73 -8.11
CA ILE A 187 -17.77 7.58 -6.98
C ILE A 187 -19.17 7.29 -7.52
N GLY A 188 -19.79 6.21 -7.04
CA GLY A 188 -21.12 5.83 -7.49
C GLY A 188 -21.48 4.38 -7.22
N VAL A 189 -22.58 3.93 -7.81
CA VAL A 189 -23.01 2.52 -7.69
C VAL A 189 -22.29 1.68 -8.72
N LEU A 190 -21.64 0.59 -8.29
CA LEU A 190 -20.98 -0.37 -9.18
C LEU A 190 -22.03 -1.19 -9.93
N LYS A 191 -22.13 -1.04 -11.25
CA LYS A 191 -23.18 -1.68 -12.07
C LYS A 191 -22.71 -2.97 -12.71
N GLY A 192 -21.43 -3.08 -13.06
CA GLY A 192 -20.91 -4.26 -13.72
C GLY A 192 -19.40 -4.22 -13.93
N LEU A 193 -18.85 -5.39 -14.29
CA LEU A 193 -17.47 -5.58 -14.70
C LEU A 193 -17.43 -6.57 -15.87
N ASP A 194 -17.14 -6.06 -17.06
CA ASP A 194 -17.06 -6.84 -18.30
C ASP A 194 -15.85 -6.41 -19.13
N GLN A 195 -15.14 -7.37 -19.73
CA GLN A 195 -13.94 -7.11 -20.56
C GLN A 195 -12.92 -6.12 -19.94
N ASN A 196 -12.62 -6.27 -18.64
CA ASN A 196 -11.77 -5.35 -17.86
C ASN A 196 -12.28 -3.90 -17.77
N MET A 197 -13.54 -3.65 -18.08
CA MET A 197 -14.20 -2.37 -17.91
C MET A 197 -15.19 -2.44 -16.76
N ILE A 198 -15.05 -1.50 -15.83
CA ILE A 198 -15.97 -1.29 -14.72
C ILE A 198 -16.98 -0.22 -15.13
N GLU A 199 -18.26 -0.50 -14.90
CA GLU A 199 -19.34 0.47 -15.06
C GLU A 199 -19.77 1.04 -13.71
N LEU A 200 -19.74 2.36 -13.58
CA LEU A 200 -20.26 3.10 -12.43
C LEU A 200 -21.45 3.97 -12.83
N SER A 201 -22.50 3.97 -12.01
CA SER A 201 -23.55 5.00 -12.06
C SER A 201 -23.19 6.14 -11.12
N THR A 202 -22.85 7.29 -11.69
CA THR A 202 -22.47 8.51 -10.93
C THR A 202 -23.67 9.18 -10.26
N ALA A 203 -23.42 10.20 -9.43
CA ALA A 203 -24.47 11.00 -8.79
C ALA A 203 -25.45 11.65 -9.78
N GLY A 204 -24.99 11.96 -11.00
CA GLY A 204 -25.83 12.49 -12.07
C GLY A 204 -26.68 11.44 -12.81
N GLY A 205 -26.60 10.17 -12.40
CA GLY A 205 -27.24 9.04 -13.09
C GLY A 205 -26.55 8.61 -14.39
N ASN A 206 -25.45 9.26 -14.77
CA ASN A 206 -24.68 8.92 -15.95
C ASN A 206 -23.77 7.72 -15.70
N ALA A 207 -23.63 6.86 -16.72
CA ALA A 207 -22.68 5.77 -16.72
C ALA A 207 -21.26 6.30 -17.00
N VAL A 208 -20.31 5.84 -16.20
CA VAL A 208 -18.87 6.05 -16.40
C VAL A 208 -18.20 4.69 -16.50
N TYR A 209 -17.35 4.54 -17.52
CA TYR A 209 -16.59 3.31 -17.76
C TYR A 209 -15.12 3.54 -17.42
N LEU A 210 -14.55 2.66 -16.60
CA LEU A 210 -13.17 2.73 -16.13
C LEU A 210 -12.45 1.41 -16.44
N HIS A 211 -11.20 1.47 -16.87
CA HIS A 211 -10.40 0.25 -16.97
C HIS A 211 -10.07 -0.29 -15.58
N PHE A 212 -10.21 -1.60 -15.38
CA PHE A 212 -10.02 -2.31 -14.12
C PHE A 212 -8.62 -2.09 -13.53
N ASP A 213 -7.58 -2.15 -14.36
CA ASP A 213 -6.18 -1.91 -13.94
C ASP A 213 -5.90 -0.46 -13.45
N HIS A 214 -6.88 0.44 -13.57
CA HIS A 214 -6.80 1.80 -13.06
C HIS A 214 -7.61 2.00 -11.78
N VAL A 215 -8.16 0.93 -11.19
CA VAL A 215 -8.80 0.93 -9.88
C VAL A 215 -7.81 0.44 -8.84
N LYS A 216 -7.34 1.38 -8.03
CA LYS A 216 -6.27 1.18 -7.07
C LYS A 216 -6.81 0.80 -5.70
N THR A 217 -7.87 1.48 -5.29
CA THR A 217 -8.53 1.26 -4.02
C THR A 217 -10.04 1.26 -4.19
N VAL A 218 -10.73 0.50 -3.34
CA VAL A 218 -12.20 0.48 -3.22
C VAL A 218 -12.55 0.53 -1.74
N HIS A 219 -13.44 1.43 -1.36
CA HIS A 219 -14.04 1.43 -0.04
C HIS A 219 -15.53 1.73 -0.14
N LEU A 220 -16.26 1.27 0.87
CA LEU A 220 -17.68 1.51 1.04
C LEU A 220 -17.84 2.57 2.14
N PRO A 221 -18.77 3.53 1.99
CA PRO A 221 -19.09 4.50 3.03
C PRO A 221 -19.75 3.87 4.26
#